data_AF-A0A526RP49-F1
#
_entry.id   AF-A0A526RP49-F1
#
_cell.length_a   1.000
_cell.length_b   1.000
_cell.length_c   1.000
_cell.angle_alpha   90.00
_cell.angle_beta   90.00
_cell.angle_gamma   90.00
#
_symmetry.space_group_name_H-M   'P 1'
#
loop_
_entity.id
_entity.type
_entity.pdbx_description
1 polymer ?
#
loop_
_entity_poly.entity_id
_entity_poly.type
_entity_poly.pdbx_seq_one_letter_code
_entity_poly.pdbx_strand_id
1 'polypeptide(L)'
;MTEPPELQRLIDDCYDVFAPCPPPRVLRASPLRDPAAILKTLTSAPLRELTGEQIGPYAGWAITTVGDVADYKHFLPRILELAVFDQRWHGLDPPIIASKLS
;
A
#
# COMPACT_ATOMS: atom_id res chain seq x y z
N MET A 1 1.77 -20.97 -12.38
CA MET A 1 3.23 -20.86 -12.25
C MET A 1 3.50 -20.61 -10.78
N THR A 2 4.23 -21.51 -10.12
CA THR A 2 4.58 -21.34 -8.71
C THR A 2 5.76 -20.36 -8.67
N GLU A 3 5.61 -19.28 -7.93
CA GLU A 3 6.67 -18.30 -7.67
C GLU A 3 7.95 -19.01 -7.18
N PRO A 4 9.17 -18.53 -7.53
CA PRO A 4 10.39 -19.04 -6.93
C PRO A 4 10.25 -18.91 -5.40
N PRO A 5 10.52 -19.98 -4.61
CA PRO A 5 10.34 -19.95 -3.15
C PRO A 5 11.01 -18.77 -2.45
N GLU A 6 12.05 -18.21 -3.06
CA GLU A 6 12.76 -17.03 -2.59
C GLU A 6 11.94 -15.73 -2.66
N LEU A 7 11.20 -15.49 -3.74
CA LEU A 7 10.44 -14.24 -3.91
C LEU A 7 9.28 -14.18 -2.92
N GLN A 8 8.54 -15.27 -2.76
CA GLN A 8 7.47 -15.35 -1.77
C GLN A 8 8.01 -15.11 -0.34
N ARG A 9 9.15 -15.70 0.01
CA ARG A 9 9.81 -15.46 1.30
C ARG A 9 10.16 -13.98 1.49
N LEU A 10 10.75 -13.33 0.49
CA LEU A 10 11.11 -11.91 0.58
C LEU A 10 9.88 -11.01 0.75
N ILE A 11 8.75 -11.38 0.14
CA ILE A 11 7.48 -10.68 0.34
C ILE A 11 6.99 -10.88 1.78
N ASP A 12 7.02 -12.11 2.28
CA ASP A 12 6.61 -12.40 3.66
C ASP A 12 7.49 -11.66 4.69
N ASP A 13 8.81 -11.60 4.47
CA ASP A 13 9.74 -10.81 5.29
C ASP A 13 9.34 -9.32 5.31
N CYS A 14 8.88 -8.76 4.18
CA CYS A 14 8.39 -7.38 4.15
C CYS A 14 7.15 -7.21 5.05
N TYR A 15 6.21 -8.15 5.01
CA TYR A 15 5.04 -8.10 5.89
C TYR A 15 5.44 -8.14 7.37
N ASP A 16 6.41 -8.98 7.75
CA ASP A 16 6.87 -9.10 9.13
C ASP A 16 7.56 -7.81 9.61
N VAL A 17 8.39 -7.18 8.77
CA VAL A 17 9.06 -5.91 9.07
C VAL A 17 8.05 -4.80 9.35
N PHE A 18 6.94 -4.74 8.61
CA PHE A 18 5.93 -3.70 8.74
C PHE A 18 4.75 -4.09 9.65
N ALA A 19 4.66 -5.32 10.15
CA ALA A 19 3.60 -5.77 11.06
C ALA A 19 3.42 -4.91 12.33
N PRO A 20 4.49 -4.32 12.92
CA PRO A 20 4.33 -3.39 14.05
C PRO A 20 3.68 -2.04 13.68
N CYS A 21 3.56 -1.70 12.38
CA CYS A 21 2.91 -0.47 11.93
C CYS A 21 1.38 -0.64 12.00
N PRO A 22 0.68 0.10 12.88
CA PRO A 22 -0.73 -0.12 13.11
C PRO A 22 -1.57 0.32 11.90
N PRO A 23 -2.75 -0.29 11.67
CA PRO A 23 -3.69 0.20 10.67
C PRO A 23 -4.15 1.62 11.03
N PRO A 24 -4.27 2.54 10.06
CA PRO A 24 -4.78 3.87 10.32
C PRO A 24 -6.23 3.84 10.77
N ARG A 25 -6.57 4.69 11.74
CA ARG A 25 -7.96 4.92 12.18
C ARG A 25 -8.58 6.15 11.54
N VAL A 26 -7.75 7.05 11.03
CA VAL A 26 -8.13 8.27 10.33
C VAL A 26 -7.04 8.57 9.31
N LEU A 27 -7.42 9.04 8.14
CA LEU A 27 -6.49 9.57 7.15
C LEU A 27 -6.60 11.08 7.10
N ARG A 28 -5.46 11.77 7.05
CA ARG A 28 -5.42 13.16 6.61
C ARG A 28 -5.51 13.18 5.10
N ALA A 29 -6.24 14.12 4.52
CA ALA A 29 -6.29 14.27 3.08
C ALA A 29 -6.46 15.73 2.66
N SER A 30 -6.03 16.05 1.45
CA SER A 30 -6.31 17.34 0.82
C SER A 30 -7.84 17.56 0.66
N PRO A 31 -8.33 18.80 0.52
CA PRO A 31 -9.76 19.08 0.34
C PRO A 31 -10.42 18.44 -0.89
N LEU A 32 -9.62 17.99 -1.87
CA LEU A 32 -10.10 17.34 -3.10
C LEU A 32 -10.35 15.84 -2.93
N ARG A 33 -10.24 15.31 -1.71
CA ARG A 33 -10.34 13.88 -1.41
C ARG A 33 -11.22 13.64 -0.20
N ASP A 34 -11.93 12.53 -0.23
CA ASP A 34 -12.70 12.05 0.91
C ASP A 34 -11.86 11.04 1.71
N PRO A 35 -11.26 11.44 2.85
CA PRO A 35 -10.43 10.55 3.64
C PRO A 35 -11.22 9.37 4.25
N ALA A 36 -12.51 9.56 4.54
CA ALA A 36 -13.33 8.51 5.13
C ALA A 36 -13.67 7.43 4.09
N ALA A 37 -14.00 7.83 2.86
CA ALA A 37 -14.21 6.89 1.76
C ALA A 37 -12.93 6.12 1.41
N ILE A 38 -11.78 6.80 1.35
CA ILE A 38 -10.48 6.15 1.10
C ILE A 38 -10.17 5.14 2.20
N LEU A 39 -10.29 5.55 3.47
CA LEU A 39 -10.03 4.65 4.60
C LEU A 39 -10.95 3.43 4.57
N LYS A 40 -12.25 3.64 4.32
CA LYS A 40 -13.23 2.55 4.19
C LYS A 40 -12.83 1.52 3.14
N THR A 41 -12.32 1.96 1.99
CA THR A 41 -11.81 1.06 0.95
C THR A 41 -10.58 0.31 1.41
N LEU A 42 -9.61 1.01 2.00
CA LEU A 42 -8.34 0.42 2.47
C LEU A 42 -8.51 -0.55 3.65
N THR A 43 -9.62 -0.48 4.39
CA THR A 43 -9.93 -1.39 5.49
C THR A 43 -11.10 -2.33 5.18
N SER A 44 -11.47 -2.46 3.90
CA SER A 44 -12.61 -3.29 3.48
C SER A 44 -12.32 -4.79 3.50
N ALA A 45 -11.05 -5.18 3.59
CA ALA A 45 -10.57 -6.56 3.64
C ALA A 45 -9.26 -6.62 4.47
N PRO A 46 -8.80 -7.81 4.85
CA PRO A 46 -7.44 -8.00 5.35
C PRO A 46 -6.41 -7.41 4.39
N LEU A 47 -5.29 -6.87 4.92
CA LEU A 47 -4.28 -6.16 4.12
C LEU A 47 -3.78 -6.99 2.91
N ARG A 48 -3.56 -8.29 3.09
CA ARG A 48 -3.12 -9.23 2.05
C ARG A 48 -4.17 -9.50 0.96
N GLU A 49 -5.43 -9.14 1.21
CA GLU A 49 -6.54 -9.39 0.30
C GLU A 49 -6.93 -8.14 -0.51
N LEU A 50 -6.38 -6.97 -0.19
CA LEU A 50 -6.65 -5.75 -0.95
C LEU A 50 -6.18 -5.88 -2.40
N THR A 51 -7.05 -5.60 -3.36
CA THR A 51 -6.71 -5.61 -4.79
C THR A 51 -5.94 -4.34 -5.19
N GLY A 52 -5.29 -4.38 -6.36
CA GLY A 52 -4.68 -3.18 -6.94
C GLY A 52 -5.64 -2.01 -7.08
N GLU A 53 -6.92 -2.26 -7.37
CA GLU A 53 -7.95 -1.21 -7.47
C GLU A 53 -8.28 -0.55 -6.13
N GLN A 54 -8.22 -1.31 -5.04
CA GLN A 54 -8.53 -0.80 -3.71
C GLN A 54 -7.37 0.03 -3.13
N ILE A 55 -6.12 -0.36 -3.38
CA ILE A 55 -4.94 0.26 -2.76
C ILE A 55 -4.11 1.15 -3.70
N GLY A 56 -4.13 0.88 -5.01
CA GLY A 56 -3.34 1.59 -6.02
C GLY A 56 -3.58 3.11 -6.06
N PRO A 57 -4.85 3.60 -6.01
CA PRO A 57 -5.11 5.03 -5.90
C PRO A 57 -4.43 5.66 -4.68
N TYR A 58 -4.61 5.05 -3.50
CA TYR A 58 -3.97 5.51 -2.27
C TYR A 58 -2.44 5.51 -2.39
N ALA A 59 -1.85 4.44 -2.94
CA ALA A 59 -0.40 4.33 -3.09
C ALA A 59 0.19 5.52 -3.87
N GLY A 60 -0.49 5.96 -4.94
CA GLY A 60 -0.08 7.16 -5.68
C GLY A 60 -0.14 8.45 -4.85
N TRP A 61 -1.16 8.59 -4.00
CA TRP A 61 -1.44 9.79 -3.21
C TRP A 61 -0.76 9.85 -1.84
N ALA A 62 -0.28 8.70 -1.37
CA ALA A 62 0.28 8.54 -0.04
C ALA A 62 1.38 9.57 0.25
N ILE A 63 1.42 10.09 1.48
CA ILE A 63 2.39 11.08 1.99
C ILE A 63 2.22 12.49 1.38
N THR A 64 1.84 12.60 0.11
CA THR A 64 1.73 13.90 -0.58
C THR A 64 0.37 14.55 -0.38
N THR A 65 -0.71 13.80 -0.57
CA THR A 65 -2.08 14.34 -0.56
C THR A 65 -3.04 13.53 0.31
N VAL A 66 -2.67 12.31 0.71
CA VAL A 66 -3.44 11.42 1.58
C VAL A 66 -2.50 10.68 2.53
N GLY A 67 -2.88 10.61 3.80
CA GLY A 67 -2.13 9.94 4.86
C GLY A 67 -0.78 10.58 5.17
N ASP A 68 -0.03 9.92 6.03
CA ASP A 68 1.35 10.26 6.36
C ASP A 68 2.30 9.07 6.15
N VAL A 69 3.54 9.21 6.64
CA VAL A 69 4.56 8.16 6.54
C VAL A 69 4.19 6.91 7.34
N ALA A 70 3.55 7.07 8.50
CA ALA A 70 3.13 5.94 9.33
C ALA A 70 2.00 5.15 8.65
N ASP A 71 1.03 5.86 8.06
CA ASP A 71 -0.04 5.26 7.27
C ASP A 71 0.55 4.51 6.06
N TYR A 72 1.50 5.12 5.36
CA TYR A 72 2.12 4.48 4.20
C TYR A 72 2.88 3.20 4.57
N LYS A 73 3.62 3.21 5.67
CA LYS A 73 4.36 2.04 6.16
C LYS A 73 3.44 0.85 6.48
N HIS A 74 2.25 1.09 7.00
CA HIS A 74 1.27 0.02 7.23
C HIS A 74 0.88 -0.69 5.92
N PHE A 75 0.67 0.07 4.85
CA PHE A 75 0.23 -0.46 3.56
C PHE A 75 1.37 -0.90 2.63
N LEU A 76 2.60 -0.47 2.92
CA LEU A 76 3.78 -0.70 2.09
C LEU A 76 4.04 -2.18 1.71
N PRO A 77 3.92 -3.20 2.60
CA PRO A 77 4.17 -4.57 2.19
C PRO A 77 3.19 -5.05 1.10
N ARG A 78 1.92 -4.62 1.16
CA ARG A 78 0.94 -4.94 0.11
C ARG A 78 1.21 -4.19 -1.20
N ILE A 79 1.65 -2.94 -1.10
CA ILE A 79 2.03 -2.13 -2.27
C ILE A 79 3.21 -2.78 -2.99
N LEU A 80 4.23 -3.25 -2.25
CA LEU A 80 5.39 -3.95 -2.81
C LEU A 80 5.01 -5.28 -3.45
N GLU A 81 4.17 -6.09 -2.80
CA GLU A 81 3.66 -7.35 -3.35
C GLU A 81 2.90 -7.12 -4.67
N LEU A 82 1.98 -6.17 -4.70
CA LEU A 82 1.20 -5.87 -5.90
C LEU A 82 2.04 -5.22 -7.01
N ALA A 83 3.11 -4.51 -6.67
CA ALA A 83 4.04 -3.98 -7.68
C ALA A 83 4.75 -5.09 -8.46
N VAL A 84 4.83 -6.31 -7.92
CA VAL A 84 5.39 -7.48 -8.61
C VAL A 84 4.34 -8.18 -9.48
N PHE A 85 3.09 -8.26 -9.00
CA PHE A 85 2.07 -9.14 -9.61
C PHE A 85 0.93 -8.42 -10.36
N ASP A 86 0.68 -7.14 -10.07
CA ASP A 86 -0.47 -6.39 -10.61
C ASP A 86 -0.15 -4.88 -10.74
N GLN A 87 0.56 -4.54 -11.81
CA GLN A 87 0.99 -3.16 -12.12
C GLN A 87 -0.05 -2.33 -12.89
N ARG A 88 -1.35 -2.66 -12.79
CA ARG A 88 -2.40 -1.94 -13.55
C ARG A 88 -2.65 -0.52 -13.04
N TRP A 89 -2.14 -0.18 -11.87
CA TRP A 89 -2.30 1.13 -11.24
C TRP A 89 -0.97 1.87 -11.14
N HIS A 90 -0.97 3.14 -11.55
CA HIS A 90 0.21 4.01 -11.51
C HIS A 90 0.82 4.15 -10.11
N GLY A 91 0.02 4.05 -9.04
CA GLY A 91 0.54 4.07 -7.66
C GLY A 91 1.36 2.83 -7.28
N LEU A 92 1.31 1.76 -8.08
CA LEU A 92 2.03 0.50 -7.89
C LEU A 92 3.25 0.38 -8.80
N ASP A 93 3.58 1.43 -9.57
CA ASP A 93 4.76 1.47 -10.43
C ASP A 93 6.05 1.62 -9.57
N PRO A 94 7.06 0.74 -9.72
CA PRO A 94 8.25 0.75 -8.86
C PRO A 94 8.97 2.11 -8.70
N PRO A 95 9.13 2.96 -9.73
CA PRO A 95 9.71 4.30 -9.56
C PRO A 95 8.88 5.21 -8.66
N ILE A 96 7.54 5.09 -8.70
CA ILE A 96 6.64 5.86 -7.85
C ILE A 96 6.77 5.42 -6.39
N ILE A 97 6.85 4.11 -6.16
CA ILE A 97 7.09 3.55 -4.82
C ILE A 97 8.46 4.02 -4.30
N ALA A 98 9.51 3.89 -5.10
CA ALA A 98 10.87 4.28 -4.73
C ALA A 98 10.97 5.77 -4.34
N SER A 99 10.24 6.66 -5.05
CA SER A 99 10.21 8.09 -4.74
C SER A 99 9.63 8.43 -3.35
N LYS A 100 8.94 7.48 -2.71
CA LYS A 100 8.35 7.63 -1.36
C LYS A 100 9.23 7.05 -0.25
N LEU A 101 10.36 6.43 -0.62
CA LEU A 101 11.31 5.81 0.31
C LEU A 101 12.57 6.67 0.55
N SER A 102 12.75 7.73 -0.24
CA SER A 102 13.86 8.69 -0.14
C SER A 102 13.70 9.71 0.97
#